data_AF-A0A661HHJ1-F1
#
_entry.id   AF-A0A661HHJ1-F1
#
_cell.length_a   1.000
_cell.length_b   1.000
_cell.length_c   1.000
_cell.angle_alpha   90.00
_cell.angle_beta   90.00
_cell.angle_gamma   90.00
#
_symmetry.space_group_name_H-M   'P 1'
#
loop_
_entity.id
_entity.type
_entity.pdbx_description
1 polymer ?
#
loop_
_entity_poly.entity_id
_entity_poly.type
_entity_poly.pdbx_seq_one_letter_code
_entity_poly.pdbx_strand_id
1 'polypeptide(L)' 'NESAKLTKHVDLGIIAQEVRKIDKSLINEMSDDTLSIDSSRLLATLAKAVQELSAKIDILESK' A
#
# COMPACT_ATOMS: atom_id res chain seq x y z
N ASN A 1 29.00 3.71 32.20
CA ASN A 1 28.42 4.42 31.03
C ASN A 1 27.82 3.41 30.09
N GLU A 2 26.52 3.16 30.24
CA GLU A 2 25.73 2.36 29.31
C GLU A 2 25.70 3.07 27.95
N SER A 3 26.38 2.48 26.98
CA SER A 3 26.34 2.88 25.58
C SER A 3 24.92 2.66 25.06
N ALA A 4 24.22 3.75 24.75
CA ALA A 4 22.88 3.75 24.19
C ALA A 4 22.79 2.82 22.97
N LYS A 5 22.03 1.74 23.12
CA LYS A 5 21.71 0.80 22.05
C LYS A 5 20.83 1.53 21.02
N LEU A 6 21.44 2.04 19.96
CA LEU A 6 20.74 2.58 18.79
C LEU A 6 19.92 1.44 18.14
N THR A 7 18.66 1.30 18.52
CA THR A 7 17.70 0.50 17.77
C THR A 7 17.55 1.14 16.40
N LYS A 8 18.09 0.49 15.35
CA LYS A 8 17.85 0.90 13.96
C LYS A 8 16.34 0.89 13.72
N HIS A 9 15.76 2.06 13.47
CA HIS A 9 14.39 2.17 13.02
C HIS A 9 14.28 1.56 11.63
N VAL A 10 13.28 0.71 11.41
CA VAL A 10 12.99 0.11 10.11
C VAL A 10 11.59 0.54 9.72
N ASP A 11 11.52 1.36 8.67
CA ASP A 11 10.26 1.75 8.07
C ASP A 11 9.81 0.70 7.06
N LEU A 12 8.56 0.27 7.20
CA LEU A 12 7.90 -0.61 6.24
C LEU A 12 6.92 0.23 5.43
N GLY A 13 6.99 0.10 4.11
CA GLY A 13 6.14 0.85 3.22
C GLY A 13 6.21 0.34 1.78
N ILE A 14 5.53 1.08 0.92
CA ILE A 14 5.42 0.82 -0.52
C ILE A 14 6.05 1.98 -1.28
N ILE A 15 6.67 1.67 -2.41
CA ILE A 15 7.45 2.62 -3.21
C ILE A 15 6.55 3.20 -4.30
N ALA A 16 6.35 4.52 -4.29
CA ALA A 16 5.46 5.21 -5.24
C ALA A 16 5.83 4.96 -6.71
N GLN A 17 7.13 4.88 -7.02
CA GLN A 17 7.63 4.57 -8.36
C GLN A 17 7.23 3.16 -8.82
N GLU A 18 7.26 2.18 -7.92
CA GLU A 18 6.86 0.81 -8.24
C GLU A 18 5.34 0.71 -8.42
N VAL A 19 4.58 1.40 -7.56
CA VAL A 19 3.12 1.48 -7.69
C VAL A 19 2.73 2.16 -9.01
N ARG A 20 3.42 3.24 -9.42
CA ARG A 20 3.19 3.94 -10.71
C ARG A 20 3.32 3.02 -11.92
N LYS A 21 4.21 2.01 -11.88
CA LYS A 21 4.39 1.04 -12.97
C LYS A 21 3.19 0.10 -13.11
N ILE A 22 2.47 -0.13 -12.01
CA ILE A 22 1.32 -1.04 -11.94
C ILE A 22 0.02 -0.28 -12.18
N ASP A 23 -0.20 0.80 -11.42
CA ASP A 23 -1.40 1.63 -11.48
C ASP A 23 -1.06 3.09 -11.17
N LYS A 24 -1.07 3.93 -12.22
CA LYS A 24 -0.82 5.37 -12.10
C LYS A 24 -1.93 6.11 -11.35
N SER A 25 -3.15 5.56 -11.27
CA SER A 25 -4.26 6.24 -10.62
C SER A 25 -4.11 6.32 -9.11
N LEU A 26 -3.19 5.56 -8.53
CA LEU A 26 -2.86 5.53 -7.11
C LEU A 26 -1.76 6.52 -6.71
N ILE A 27 -1.32 7.38 -7.63
CA ILE A 27 -0.17 8.27 -7.44
C ILE A 27 -0.61 9.73 -7.56
N ASN A 28 -0.17 10.54 -6.59
CA ASN A 28 -0.19 11.99 -6.69
C ASN A 28 1.18 12.47 -7.16
N GLU A 29 1.21 13.32 -8.19
CA GLU A 29 2.41 13.97 -8.71
C GLU A 29 2.41 15.42 -8.23
N MET A 30 3.41 15.77 -7.43
CA MET A 30 3.58 17.11 -6.88
C MET A 30 4.25 18.02 -7.92
N SER A 31 4.20 19.34 -7.70
CA SER A 31 4.75 20.33 -8.64
C SER A 31 6.28 20.27 -8.83
N ASP A 32 6.98 19.55 -7.96
CA ASP A 32 8.42 19.33 -7.97
C ASP A 32 8.82 17.94 -8.49
N ASP A 33 7.92 17.27 -9.22
CA ASP A 33 8.03 15.89 -9.70
C ASP A 33 8.13 14.82 -8.60
N THR A 34 7.90 15.20 -7.32
CA THR A 34 7.80 14.23 -6.23
C THR A 34 6.55 13.37 -6.41
N LEU A 35 6.73 12.05 -6.36
CA LEU A 35 5.64 11.08 -6.40
C LEU A 35 5.27 10.67 -4.98
N SER A 36 3.98 10.81 -4.65
CA SER A 36 3.42 10.29 -3.40
C SER A 36 2.25 9.35 -3.68
N ILE A 37 1.96 8.46 -2.75
CA ILE A 37 0.87 7.50 -2.87
C ILE A 37 -0.41 8.18 -2.42
N ASP A 38 -1.48 8.05 -3.21
CA ASP A 38 -2.83 8.39 -2.76
C ASP A 38 -3.30 7.31 -1.78
N SER A 39 -2.96 7.51 -0.51
CA SER A 39 -3.25 6.56 0.58
C SER A 39 -4.75 6.26 0.72
N SER A 40 -5.62 7.25 0.47
CA SER A 40 -7.07 7.08 0.58
C SER A 40 -7.59 6.16 -0.52
N ARG A 41 -7.15 6.40 -1.76
CA ARG A 41 -7.53 5.55 -2.90
C ARG A 41 -6.92 4.16 -2.79
N LEU A 42 -5.66 4.05 -2.37
CA LEU A 42 -5.03 2.76 -2.12
C LEU A 42 -5.81 1.95 -1.08
N LEU A 43 -6.19 2.55 0.05
CA LEU A 43 -6.97 1.87 1.09
C LEU A 43 -8.31 1.38 0.54
N ALA A 44 -9.02 2.23 -0.21
CA ALA A 44 -10.30 1.85 -0.82
C ALA A 44 -10.15 0.67 -1.81
N THR A 45 -9.10 0.70 -2.64
CA THR A 45 -8.79 -0.38 -3.58
C THR A 45 -8.46 -1.68 -2.87
N LEU A 46 -7.63 -1.64 -1.83
CA LEU A 46 -7.27 -2.82 -1.04
C LEU A 46 -8.48 -3.40 -0.30
N ALA A 47 -9.32 -2.55 0.31
CA ALA A 47 -10.54 -2.99 0.98
C ALA A 47 -11.50 -3.70 0.01
N LYS A 48 -11.67 -3.14 -1.19
CA LYS A 48 -12.48 -3.76 -2.24
C LYS A 48 -11.90 -5.10 -2.69
N ALA A 49 -10.59 -5.18 -2.89
CA ALA A 49 -9.93 -6.42 -3.28
C ALA A 49 -10.12 -7.52 -2.22
N VAL A 50 -9.99 -7.19 -0.93
CA VAL A 50 -10.27 -8.13 0.18
C VAL A 50 -11.73 -8.58 0.15
N GLN A 51 -12.68 -7.65 0.01
CA GLN A 51 -14.10 -7.97 -0.06
C GLN A 51 -14.43 -8.93 -1.23
N GLU A 52 -13.88 -8.68 -2.42
CA GLU A 52 -14.08 -9.54 -3.59
C GLU A 52 -13.42 -10.91 -3.42
N LEU A 53 -12.25 -10.98 -2.78
CA LEU A 53 -11.59 -12.25 -2.49
C LEU A 53 -12.39 -13.07 -1.46
N SER A 54 -12.87 -12.45 -0.39
CA SER A 54 -13.73 -13.10 0.60
C SER A 54 -15.01 -13.64 -0.04
N ALA A 55 -15.69 -12.83 -0.85
CA ALA A 55 -16.89 -13.27 -1.55
C ALA A 55 -16.63 -14.47 -2.50
N LYS A 56 -15.46 -14.53 -3.15
CA LYS A 56 -15.06 -15.67 -3.98
C LYS A 56 -14.84 -16.94 -3.14
N ILE A 57 -14.26 -16.80 -1.95
CA ILE A 57 -14.07 -17.92 -1.01
C ILE A 57 -15.44 -18.46 -0.58
N ASP A 58 -16.36 -17.59 -0.15
CA ASP A 58 -17.70 -18.01 0.27
C ASP A 58 -18.45 -18.78 -0.85
N ILE A 59 -18.35 -18.29 -2.09
CA ILE A 59 -18.94 -18.97 -3.25
C ILE A 59 -18.32 -20.36 -3.45
N LEU A 60 -17.00 -20.50 -3.31
CA LEU A 60 -16.30 -21.76 -3.49
C LEU A 60 -16.61 -22.76 -2.36
N GLU A 61 -16.78 -22.29 -1.13
CA GLU A 61 -17.13 -23.13 0.03
C GLU A 61 -18.61 -23.53 0.05
N SER A 62 -19.48 -22.75 -0.58
CA SER A 62 -20.91 -23.06 -0.74
C SER A 62 -21.24 -24.10 -1.83
N LYS A 63 -20.22 -24.56 -2.57
CA LYS A 63 -20.33 -25.59 -3.62
C LYS A 63 -19.86 -26.95 -3.13
#